data_AF-A0A315DPK2-F1
#
_entry.id   AF-A0A315DPK2-F1
#
_cell.length_a   1.000
_cell.length_b   1.000
_cell.length_c   1.000
_cell.angle_alpha   90.00
_cell.angle_beta   90.00
_cell.angle_gamma   90.00
#
_symmetry.space_group_name_H-M   'P 1'
#
loop_
_entity.id
_entity.type
_entity.pdbx_description
1 polymer ?
#
loop_
_entity_poly.entity_id
_entity_poly.type
_entity_poly.pdbx_seq_one_letter_code
_entity_poly.pdbx_strand_id
1 'polypeptide(L)'
;MIKSSPVEIDKDVSGLNWEVADFQELAKIVAVIAVGQVVHAARILDQLEQNTPALSIPQLNEAACEQLTIKSGLNPAQEIAARAHRDGFLFECISWIATRQGANDRIFQKDPHISATSQGLDGLVVELEPMKAQIKTVTICEDKCTDYPRDKFRDEVMPTFTEHHGNKVRGRELLATAVDIIKSKFTNGTEALLAAQRVMELDCRHYRAALTVDTTIVTPEKRGNLFKGYNGLAGIEQSQRIGATFVMSGDLRPWFQQLADAVIAAIKSGKVKSV
;
A
#
# COMPACT_ATOMS: atom_id res chain seq x y z
N MET A 1 -1.05 -5.08 -14.68
CA MET A 1 -2.28 -5.31 -13.90
C MET A 1 -2.85 -4.00 -13.39
N ILE A 2 -2.21 -3.33 -12.43
CA ILE A 2 -2.52 -1.94 -12.12
C ILE A 2 -1.72 -1.06 -13.08
N LYS A 3 -2.40 -0.10 -13.70
CA LYS A 3 -1.77 0.95 -14.50
C LYS A 3 -1.57 2.16 -13.59
N SER A 4 -0.32 2.55 -13.40
CA SER A 4 0.05 3.78 -12.70
C SER A 4 0.52 4.80 -13.73
N SER A 5 -0.18 5.92 -13.85
CA SER A 5 0.13 6.99 -14.82
C SER A 5 0.38 8.30 -14.09
N PRO A 6 1.43 9.06 -14.43
CA PRO A 6 1.61 10.40 -13.90
C PRO A 6 0.43 11.29 -14.28
N VAL A 7 -0.01 12.12 -13.34
CA VAL A 7 -1.05 13.14 -13.57
C VAL A 7 -0.67 14.44 -12.90
N GLU A 8 -1.16 15.54 -13.45
CA GLU A 8 -0.98 16.87 -12.84
C GLU A 8 -1.91 17.05 -11.64
N ILE A 9 -1.39 17.59 -10.54
CA ILE A 9 -2.15 18.01 -9.36
C ILE A 9 -2.01 19.52 -9.21
N ASP A 10 -0.83 19.98 -8.78
CA ASP A 10 -0.47 21.38 -8.68
C ASP A 10 1.06 21.52 -8.58
N LYS A 11 1.56 22.73 -8.30
CA LYS A 11 2.99 23.04 -8.15
C LYS A 11 3.67 22.45 -6.91
N ASP A 12 2.90 22.04 -5.90
CA ASP A 12 3.41 21.59 -4.61
C ASP A 12 3.37 20.06 -4.49
N VAL A 13 2.55 19.38 -5.32
CA VAL A 13 2.29 17.93 -5.25
C VAL A 13 2.45 17.27 -6.62
N SER A 14 3.19 16.16 -6.65
CA SER A 14 3.26 15.24 -7.80
C SER A 14 2.10 14.24 -7.78
N GLY A 15 1.58 13.87 -8.95
CA GLY A 15 0.37 13.04 -9.05
C GLY A 15 0.58 11.68 -9.71
N LEU A 16 -0.12 10.69 -9.17
CA LEU A 16 -0.29 9.37 -9.78
C LEU A 16 -1.79 9.05 -9.90
N ASN A 17 -2.17 8.46 -11.03
CA ASN A 17 -3.49 7.88 -11.23
C ASN A 17 -3.37 6.37 -11.37
N TRP A 18 -4.15 5.65 -10.58
CA TRP A 18 -4.19 4.19 -10.56
C TRP A 18 -5.52 3.69 -11.12
N GLU A 19 -5.41 2.78 -12.08
CA GLU A 19 -6.52 2.09 -12.71
C GLU A 19 -6.25 0.59 -12.74
N VAL A 20 -7.29 -0.22 -12.54
CA VAL A 20 -7.19 -1.67 -12.69
C VAL A 20 -7.38 -2.04 -14.15
N ALA A 21 -6.28 -2.40 -14.83
CA ALA A 21 -6.30 -2.85 -16.22
C ALA A 21 -6.65 -4.34 -16.36
N ASP A 22 -6.38 -5.14 -15.33
CA ASP A 22 -6.77 -6.55 -15.27
C ASP A 22 -7.26 -6.91 -13.87
N PHE A 23 -8.58 -7.00 -13.72
CA PHE A 23 -9.24 -7.27 -12.44
C PHE A 23 -9.06 -8.71 -11.97
N GLN A 24 -9.06 -9.67 -12.90
CA GLN A 24 -8.93 -11.09 -12.54
C GLN A 24 -7.50 -11.40 -12.11
N GLU A 25 -6.51 -10.81 -12.79
CA GLU A 25 -5.12 -10.94 -12.39
C GLU A 25 -4.86 -10.26 -11.04
N LEU A 26 -5.48 -9.10 -10.80
CA LEU A 26 -5.46 -8.46 -9.47
C LEU A 26 -5.98 -9.37 -8.37
N ALA A 27 -7.16 -9.96 -8.57
CA ALA A 27 -7.73 -10.87 -7.59
C ALA A 27 -6.83 -12.07 -7.27
N LYS A 28 -6.12 -12.63 -8.27
CA LYS A 28 -5.19 -13.74 -8.06
C LYS A 28 -3.97 -13.35 -7.23
N ILE A 29 -3.36 -12.21 -7.52
CA ILE A 29 -2.19 -11.75 -6.74
C ILE A 29 -2.59 -11.37 -5.32
N VAL A 30 -3.73 -10.69 -5.16
CA VAL A 30 -4.30 -10.40 -3.84
C VAL A 30 -4.62 -11.70 -3.08
N ALA A 31 -5.07 -12.76 -3.76
CA ALA A 31 -5.26 -14.08 -3.12
C ALA A 31 -3.96 -14.67 -2.59
N VAL A 32 -2.85 -14.58 -3.35
CA VAL A 32 -1.52 -15.04 -2.89
C VAL A 32 -1.05 -14.24 -1.67
N ILE A 33 -1.30 -12.92 -1.64
CA ILE A 33 -0.98 -12.06 -0.49
C ILE A 33 -1.84 -12.45 0.72
N ALA A 34 -3.16 -12.62 0.54
CA ALA A 34 -4.10 -12.92 1.60
C ALA A 34 -3.82 -14.24 2.32
N VAL A 35 -3.30 -15.25 1.61
CA VAL A 35 -2.87 -16.53 2.23
C VAL A 35 -1.47 -16.46 2.87
N GLY A 36 -0.86 -15.27 2.94
CA GLY A 36 0.42 -15.03 3.62
C GLY A 36 1.66 -15.22 2.77
N GLN A 37 1.54 -15.23 1.43
CA GLN A 37 2.65 -15.53 0.52
C GLN A 37 3.13 -14.30 -0.27
N VAL A 38 3.22 -13.14 0.39
CA VAL A 38 3.64 -11.87 -0.23
C VAL A 38 5.01 -11.93 -0.94
N VAL A 39 5.98 -12.67 -0.39
CA VAL A 39 7.29 -12.89 -1.05
C VAL A 39 7.12 -13.63 -2.38
N HIS A 40 6.21 -14.60 -2.46
CA HIS A 40 5.89 -15.30 -3.69
C HIS A 40 5.14 -14.39 -4.67
N ALA A 41 4.18 -13.59 -4.19
CA ALA A 41 3.50 -12.58 -4.99
C ALA A 41 4.47 -11.61 -5.67
N ALA A 42 5.55 -11.20 -4.99
CA ALA A 42 6.60 -10.37 -5.57
C ALA A 42 7.29 -11.06 -6.75
N ARG A 43 7.62 -12.35 -6.63
CA ARG A 43 8.25 -13.14 -7.71
C ARG A 43 7.33 -13.32 -8.90
N ILE A 44 6.03 -13.47 -8.66
CA ILE A 44 5.02 -13.55 -9.71
C ILE A 44 4.99 -12.23 -10.51
N LEU A 45 4.98 -11.08 -9.82
CA LEU A 45 5.00 -9.77 -10.48
C LEU A 45 6.29 -9.53 -11.28
N ASP A 46 7.41 -10.10 -10.83
CA ASP A 46 8.69 -10.10 -11.56
C ASP A 46 8.72 -11.11 -12.73
N GLN A 47 7.60 -11.81 -13.01
CA GLN A 47 7.46 -12.85 -14.04
C GLN A 47 8.40 -14.05 -13.83
N LEU A 48 8.82 -14.28 -12.60
CA LEU A 48 9.70 -15.39 -12.22
C LEU A 48 8.91 -16.66 -11.84
N GLU A 49 7.60 -16.54 -11.63
CA GLU A 49 6.71 -17.60 -11.19
C GLU A 49 5.32 -17.49 -11.85
N GLN A 50 4.55 -18.57 -11.83
CA GLN A 50 3.15 -18.57 -12.28
C GLN A 50 2.21 -17.93 -11.24
N ASN A 51 1.07 -17.41 -11.70
CA ASN A 51 0.07 -16.71 -10.88
C ASN A 51 -0.76 -17.66 -9.99
N THR A 52 -0.09 -18.52 -9.23
CA THR A 52 -0.66 -19.48 -8.29
C THR A 52 0.13 -19.46 -6.99
N PRO A 53 -0.50 -19.70 -5.82
CA PRO A 53 0.22 -19.83 -4.56
C PRO A 53 1.31 -20.91 -4.63
N ALA A 54 2.45 -20.67 -3.98
CA ALA A 54 3.51 -21.68 -3.84
C ALA A 54 3.11 -22.79 -2.85
N LEU A 55 2.31 -22.42 -1.83
CA LEU A 55 1.74 -23.34 -0.85
C LEU A 55 0.21 -23.26 -0.90
N SER A 56 -0.46 -24.40 -0.75
CA SER A 56 -1.91 -24.45 -0.58
C SER A 56 -2.26 -25.26 0.67
N ILE A 57 -2.28 -24.58 1.81
CA ILE A 57 -2.59 -25.16 3.12
C ILE A 57 -4.04 -24.80 3.45
N PRO A 58 -4.95 -25.79 3.64
CA PRO A 58 -6.38 -25.52 3.83
C PRO A 58 -6.70 -24.52 4.95
N GLN A 59 -5.98 -24.59 6.07
CA GLN A 59 -6.19 -23.71 7.23
C GLN A 59 -5.81 -22.25 6.92
N LEU A 60 -4.76 -22.03 6.12
CA LEU A 60 -4.37 -20.67 5.69
C LEU A 60 -5.38 -20.12 4.68
N ASN A 61 -5.86 -20.96 3.77
CA ASN A 61 -6.89 -20.60 2.80
C ASN A 61 -8.21 -20.23 3.50
N GLU A 62 -8.61 -21.00 4.51
CA GLU A 62 -9.81 -20.73 5.33
C GLU A 62 -9.69 -19.41 6.08
N ALA A 63 -8.58 -19.19 6.80
CA ALA A 63 -8.34 -17.95 7.53
C ALA A 63 -8.36 -16.71 6.61
N ALA A 64 -7.74 -16.80 5.42
CA ALA A 64 -7.78 -15.73 4.43
C ALA A 64 -9.21 -15.47 3.91
N CYS A 65 -9.99 -16.52 3.65
CA CYS A 65 -11.40 -16.38 3.26
C CYS A 65 -12.25 -15.75 4.38
N GLU A 66 -12.00 -16.11 5.64
CA GLU A 66 -12.69 -15.54 6.79
C GLU A 66 -12.41 -14.04 6.93
N GLN A 67 -11.15 -13.62 6.77
CA GLN A 67 -10.76 -12.20 6.81
C GLN A 67 -11.49 -11.37 5.74
N LEU A 68 -11.72 -11.96 4.56
CA LEU A 68 -12.36 -11.30 3.42
C LEU A 68 -13.90 -11.33 3.49
N THR A 69 -14.48 -12.12 4.39
CA THR A 69 -15.93 -12.31 4.50
C THR A 69 -16.52 -11.46 5.63
N ILE A 70 -17.50 -10.62 5.31
CA ILE A 70 -18.31 -9.95 6.35
C ILE A 70 -19.31 -10.96 6.92
N LYS A 71 -19.19 -11.24 8.23
CA LYS A 71 -20.06 -12.21 8.91
C LYS A 71 -21.51 -11.72 8.96
N SER A 72 -22.46 -12.64 8.77
CA SER A 72 -23.89 -12.37 8.97
C SER A 72 -24.21 -12.18 10.46
N GLY A 73 -25.24 -11.39 10.77
CA GLY A 73 -25.72 -11.21 12.14
C GLY A 73 -24.90 -10.21 12.98
N LEU A 74 -23.97 -9.48 12.36
CA LEU A 74 -23.33 -8.32 12.98
C LEU A 74 -24.35 -7.20 13.17
N ASN A 75 -24.18 -6.42 14.24
CA ASN A 75 -24.92 -5.17 14.36
C ASN A 75 -24.38 -4.11 13.35
N PRO A 76 -25.13 -3.02 13.07
CA PRO A 76 -24.73 -2.05 12.05
C PRO A 76 -23.32 -1.45 12.26
N ALA A 77 -22.92 -1.16 13.49
CA ALA A 77 -21.60 -0.60 13.78
C ALA A 77 -20.48 -1.61 13.52
N GLN A 78 -20.70 -2.87 13.89
CA GLN A 78 -19.76 -3.97 13.62
C GLN A 78 -19.65 -4.25 12.12
N GLU A 79 -20.75 -4.19 11.38
CA GLU A 79 -20.73 -4.39 9.93
C GLU A 79 -19.94 -3.27 9.23
N ILE A 80 -20.15 -2.01 9.60
CA ILE A 80 -19.39 -0.86 9.08
C ILE A 80 -17.90 -1.04 9.36
N ALA A 81 -17.53 -1.42 10.59
CA ALA A 81 -16.15 -1.66 10.95
C ALA A 81 -15.56 -2.82 10.12
N ALA A 82 -16.22 -3.98 10.09
CA ALA A 82 -15.76 -5.15 9.33
C ALA A 82 -15.54 -4.84 7.85
N ARG A 83 -16.46 -4.07 7.24
CA ARG A 83 -16.35 -3.59 5.86
C ARG A 83 -15.15 -2.68 5.68
N ALA A 84 -14.96 -1.70 6.56
CA ALA A 84 -13.81 -0.79 6.52
C ALA A 84 -12.48 -1.54 6.67
N HIS A 85 -12.39 -2.52 7.56
CA HIS A 85 -11.19 -3.35 7.74
C HIS A 85 -10.86 -4.18 6.49
N ARG A 86 -11.86 -4.86 5.91
CA ARG A 86 -11.68 -5.64 4.68
C ARG A 86 -11.27 -4.76 3.51
N ASP A 87 -12.02 -3.70 3.26
CA ASP A 87 -11.77 -2.80 2.12
C ASP A 87 -10.41 -2.11 2.27
N GLY A 88 -10.03 -1.72 3.50
CA GLY A 88 -8.71 -1.19 3.82
C GLY A 88 -7.58 -2.17 3.51
N PHE A 89 -7.68 -3.42 3.97
CA PHE A 89 -6.69 -4.46 3.64
C PHE A 89 -6.54 -4.69 2.13
N LEU A 90 -7.66 -4.78 1.40
CA LEU A 90 -7.65 -4.93 -0.05
C LEU A 90 -6.97 -3.73 -0.73
N PHE A 91 -7.19 -2.52 -0.22
CA PHE A 91 -6.57 -1.32 -0.75
C PHE A 91 -5.07 -1.23 -0.45
N GLU A 92 -4.62 -1.65 0.73
CA GLU A 92 -3.19 -1.83 1.04
C GLU A 92 -2.53 -2.81 0.05
N CYS A 93 -3.21 -3.92 -0.27
CA CYS A 93 -2.71 -4.87 -1.27
C CYS A 93 -2.59 -4.23 -2.67
N ILE A 94 -3.59 -3.46 -3.10
CA ILE A 94 -3.56 -2.72 -4.37
C ILE A 94 -2.39 -1.74 -4.39
N SER A 95 -2.21 -0.97 -3.32
CA SER A 95 -1.13 0.01 -3.16
C SER A 95 0.26 -0.64 -3.18
N TRP A 96 0.41 -1.81 -2.56
CA TRP A 96 1.62 -2.62 -2.61
C TRP A 96 1.90 -3.12 -4.02
N ILE A 97 0.90 -3.69 -4.70
CA ILE A 97 1.05 -4.18 -6.09
C ILE A 97 1.41 -3.02 -7.04
N ALA A 98 0.75 -1.86 -6.91
CA ALA A 98 1.00 -0.69 -7.75
C ALA A 98 2.45 -0.21 -7.62
N THR A 99 3.00 -0.24 -6.41
CA THR A 99 4.41 0.06 -6.15
C THR A 99 5.33 -1.01 -6.73
N ARG A 100 5.03 -2.28 -6.46
CA ARG A 100 5.88 -3.41 -6.83
C ARG A 100 6.01 -3.58 -8.35
N GLN A 101 4.94 -3.34 -9.12
CA GLN A 101 4.98 -3.43 -10.59
C GLN A 101 5.96 -2.45 -11.25
N GLY A 102 6.32 -1.35 -10.58
CA GLY A 102 7.33 -0.39 -11.06
C GLY A 102 8.68 -0.50 -10.35
N ALA A 103 8.82 -1.45 -9.42
CA ALA A 103 10.00 -1.59 -8.59
C ALA A 103 11.14 -2.31 -9.33
N ASN A 104 12.37 -1.88 -9.06
CA ASN A 104 13.57 -2.65 -9.41
C ASN A 104 14.04 -3.49 -8.20
N ASP A 105 15.16 -4.20 -8.35
CA ASP A 105 15.75 -5.05 -7.31
C ASP A 105 16.37 -4.26 -6.13
N ARG A 106 16.37 -2.93 -6.19
CA ARG A 106 16.82 -2.00 -5.14
C ARG A 106 15.66 -1.30 -4.42
N ILE A 107 14.42 -1.54 -4.83
CA ILE A 107 13.21 -1.00 -4.19
C ILE A 107 12.58 -2.10 -3.34
N PHE A 108 12.48 -1.82 -2.05
CA PHE A 108 11.93 -2.72 -1.04
C PHE A 108 10.72 -2.09 -0.39
N GLN A 109 9.74 -2.90 0.01
CA GLN A 109 8.51 -2.38 0.58
C GLN A 109 8.08 -3.22 1.78
N LYS A 110 7.48 -2.57 2.78
CA LYS A 110 6.76 -3.22 3.86
C LYS A 110 5.58 -4.02 3.31
N ASP A 111 5.44 -5.26 3.74
CA ASP A 111 4.32 -6.12 3.33
C ASP A 111 2.97 -5.59 3.86
N PRO A 112 1.85 -5.82 3.15
CA PRO A 112 0.50 -5.44 3.62
C PRO A 112 0.16 -6.11 4.95
N HIS A 113 -0.63 -5.44 5.80
CA HIS A 113 -0.99 -6.00 7.10
C HIS A 113 -2.10 -7.03 6.98
N ILE A 114 -1.76 -8.30 7.20
CA ILE A 114 -2.75 -9.38 7.27
C ILE A 114 -3.55 -9.31 8.60
N SER A 115 -3.03 -8.64 9.63
CA SER A 115 -3.72 -8.47 10.93
C SER A 115 -4.18 -7.03 11.16
N ALA A 116 -5.43 -6.87 11.64
CA ALA A 116 -6.03 -5.57 11.97
C ALA A 116 -5.45 -4.89 13.24
N THR A 117 -4.52 -5.53 13.95
CA THR A 117 -4.08 -5.12 15.30
C THR A 117 -2.86 -4.21 15.35
N SER A 118 -2.15 -3.98 14.24
CA SER A 118 -1.00 -3.08 14.21
C SER A 118 -1.44 -1.67 13.84
N GLN A 119 -1.66 -0.81 14.84
CA GLN A 119 -1.55 0.63 14.62
C GLN A 119 -0.10 0.92 14.22
N GLY A 120 0.13 1.33 12.98
CA GLY A 120 1.46 1.61 12.46
C GLY A 120 1.44 2.23 11.06
N LEU A 121 2.59 2.36 10.43
CA LEU A 121 2.73 2.83 9.03
C LEU A 121 1.88 2.00 8.06
N ASP A 122 0.93 2.59 7.31
CA ASP A 122 0.17 1.86 6.28
C ASP A 122 1.14 1.22 5.27
N GLY A 123 2.19 1.94 4.88
CA GLY A 123 3.28 1.38 4.07
C GLY A 123 4.60 2.14 4.22
N LEU A 124 5.69 1.45 3.88
CA LEU A 124 7.02 2.05 3.77
C LEU A 124 7.73 1.46 2.56
N VAL A 125 8.21 2.32 1.67
CA VAL A 125 9.03 1.93 0.52
C VAL A 125 10.44 2.48 0.74
N VAL A 126 11.46 1.65 0.58
CA VAL A 126 12.87 2.04 0.69
C VAL A 126 13.57 1.71 -0.62
N GLU A 127 14.10 2.74 -1.28
CA GLU A 127 14.99 2.59 -2.43
C GLU A 127 16.44 2.72 -1.95
N LEU A 128 17.27 1.73 -2.28
CA LEU A 128 18.71 1.83 -2.08
C LEU A 128 19.40 2.41 -3.32
N GLU A 129 20.50 3.12 -3.11
CA GLU A 129 21.38 3.59 -4.19
C GLU A 129 21.84 2.42 -5.07
N PRO A 130 21.98 2.57 -6.40
CA PRO A 130 22.27 1.44 -7.29
C PRO A 130 23.55 0.65 -6.94
N MET A 131 24.60 1.35 -6.50
CA MET A 131 25.91 0.74 -6.22
C MET A 131 26.37 0.89 -4.77
N LYS A 132 25.52 1.42 -3.88
CA LYS A 132 25.86 1.68 -2.48
C LYS A 132 24.79 1.11 -1.57
N ALA A 133 25.22 0.57 -0.43
CA ALA A 133 24.32 0.09 0.61
C ALA A 133 23.82 1.27 1.47
N GLN A 134 23.22 2.28 0.80
CA GLN A 134 22.70 3.50 1.40
C GLN A 134 21.29 3.74 0.86
N ILE A 135 20.41 4.24 1.71
CA ILE A 135 19.08 4.68 1.27
C ILE A 135 19.22 5.88 0.35
N LYS A 136 18.57 5.80 -0.81
CA LYS A 136 18.38 6.90 -1.77
C LYS A 136 17.09 7.64 -1.45
N THR A 137 15.98 6.91 -1.34
CA THR A 137 14.68 7.47 -0.96
C THR A 137 13.96 6.56 0.02
N VAL A 138 13.13 7.16 0.88
CA VAL A 138 12.15 6.47 1.72
C VAL A 138 10.79 7.10 1.49
N THR A 139 9.80 6.31 1.06
CA THR A 139 8.43 6.78 0.86
C THR A 139 7.52 6.26 1.97
N ILE A 140 7.01 7.18 2.78
CA ILE A 140 6.02 6.93 3.83
C ILE A 140 4.65 6.96 3.17
N CYS A 141 3.92 5.85 3.27
CA CYS A 141 2.63 5.69 2.61
C CYS A 141 1.49 5.76 3.61
N GLU A 142 0.42 6.46 3.25
CA GLU A 142 -0.88 6.44 3.93
C GLU A 142 -1.96 6.17 2.89
N ASP A 143 -2.68 5.08 3.06
CA ASP A 143 -3.60 4.54 2.05
C ASP A 143 -5.02 4.51 2.64
N LYS A 144 -5.94 5.33 2.12
CA LYS A 144 -7.32 5.42 2.64
C LYS A 144 -8.34 4.98 1.60
N CYS A 145 -9.01 3.87 1.90
CA CYS A 145 -10.19 3.39 1.19
C CYS A 145 -11.47 3.99 1.81
N THR A 146 -12.01 5.05 1.22
CA THR A 146 -13.07 5.86 1.82
C THR A 146 -13.96 6.56 0.78
N ASP A 147 -15.21 6.80 1.18
CA ASP A 147 -16.16 7.65 0.45
C ASP A 147 -15.94 9.15 0.71
N TYR A 148 -15.07 9.50 1.69
CA TYR A 148 -14.78 10.88 2.10
C TYR A 148 -13.27 11.19 1.99
N PRO A 149 -12.67 11.08 0.80
CA PRO A 149 -11.22 11.10 0.64
C PRO A 149 -10.59 12.43 1.06
N ARG A 150 -11.29 13.56 0.85
CA ARG A 150 -10.81 14.87 1.29
C ARG A 150 -10.71 14.99 2.81
N ASP A 151 -11.72 14.49 3.52
CA ASP A 151 -11.77 14.57 4.99
C ASP A 151 -10.72 13.65 5.59
N LYS A 152 -10.61 12.40 5.10
CA LYS A 152 -9.54 11.49 5.52
C LYS A 152 -8.14 12.04 5.24
N PHE A 153 -7.94 12.71 4.10
CA PHE A 153 -6.67 13.37 3.83
C PHE A 153 -6.37 14.48 4.86
N ARG A 154 -7.36 15.33 5.16
CA ARG A 154 -7.22 16.44 6.12
C ARG A 154 -6.96 15.97 7.55
N ASP A 155 -7.77 15.03 8.00
CA ASP A 155 -7.98 14.76 9.42
C ASP A 155 -7.18 13.57 9.90
N GLU A 156 -6.67 12.73 8.99
CA GLU A 156 -5.89 11.53 9.33
C GLU A 156 -4.53 11.53 8.63
N VAL A 157 -4.49 11.63 7.30
CA VAL A 157 -3.23 11.51 6.54
C VAL A 157 -2.26 12.66 6.86
N MET A 158 -2.72 13.91 6.78
CA MET A 158 -1.86 15.07 7.03
C MET A 158 -1.31 15.14 8.47
N PRO A 159 -2.11 14.88 9.52
CA PRO A 159 -1.59 14.74 10.88
C PRO A 159 -0.51 13.66 10.97
N THR A 160 -0.76 12.47 10.42
CA THR A 160 0.22 11.37 10.42
C THR A 160 1.52 11.76 9.73
N PHE A 161 1.44 12.36 8.55
CA PHE A 161 2.64 12.83 7.85
C PHE A 161 3.38 13.91 8.63
N THR A 162 2.67 14.83 9.30
CA THR A 162 3.28 15.87 10.13
C THR A 162 4.06 15.26 11.29
N GLU A 163 3.54 14.21 11.93
CA GLU A 163 4.23 13.49 13.01
C GLU A 163 5.51 12.81 12.52
N HIS A 164 5.46 12.15 11.36
CA HIS A 164 6.64 11.55 10.74
C HIS A 164 7.67 12.60 10.32
N HIS A 165 7.22 13.69 9.71
CA HIS A 165 8.05 14.77 9.22
C HIS A 165 8.85 15.46 10.34
N GLY A 166 8.21 15.70 11.49
CA GLY A 166 8.85 16.36 12.63
C GLY A 166 9.80 15.50 13.47
N ASN A 167 9.94 14.18 13.20
CA ASN A 167 10.82 13.25 13.94
C ASN A 167 10.53 13.01 15.43
N LYS A 168 9.50 13.63 16.02
CA LYS A 168 9.34 13.63 17.49
C LYS A 168 8.80 12.31 18.06
N VAL A 169 7.79 11.70 17.44
CA VAL A 169 7.06 10.56 18.04
C VAL A 169 7.30 9.25 17.29
N ARG A 170 7.33 9.31 15.95
CA ARG A 170 7.34 8.12 15.08
C ARG A 170 8.68 7.79 14.42
N GLY A 171 9.75 8.53 14.73
CA GLY A 171 11.09 8.28 14.16
C GLY A 171 11.64 6.88 14.47
N ARG A 172 11.37 6.38 15.69
CA ARG A 172 11.76 5.02 16.10
C ARG A 172 11.08 3.91 15.30
N GLU A 173 9.79 4.10 14.98
CA GLU A 173 9.00 3.15 14.18
C GLU A 173 9.53 3.13 12.74
N LEU A 174 9.80 4.32 12.18
CA LEU A 174 10.35 4.47 10.84
C LEU A 174 11.71 3.76 10.70
N LEU A 175 12.62 4.00 11.66
CA LEU A 175 13.93 3.36 11.68
C LEU A 175 13.84 1.83 11.78
N ALA A 176 13.07 1.32 12.75
CA ALA A 176 12.91 -0.12 12.94
C ALA A 176 12.33 -0.80 11.69
N THR A 177 11.28 -0.20 11.12
CA THR A 177 10.65 -0.71 9.90
C THR A 177 11.62 -0.70 8.72
N ALA A 178 12.39 0.38 8.53
CA ALA A 178 13.38 0.45 7.46
C ALA A 178 14.47 -0.62 7.59
N VAL A 179 14.97 -0.86 8.81
CA VAL A 179 15.93 -1.95 9.07
C VAL A 179 15.33 -3.31 8.71
N ASP A 180 14.11 -3.59 9.15
CA ASP A 180 13.48 -4.88 8.87
C ASP A 180 13.29 -5.14 7.38
N ILE A 181 13.00 -4.10 6.60
CA ILE A 181 12.87 -4.18 5.14
C ILE A 181 14.21 -4.48 4.46
N ILE A 182 15.29 -3.79 4.84
CA ILE A 182 16.54 -3.82 4.07
C ILE A 182 17.59 -4.80 4.61
N LYS A 183 17.45 -5.30 5.85
CA LYS A 183 18.50 -6.08 6.55
C LYS A 183 19.05 -7.27 5.75
N SER A 184 18.23 -7.93 4.92
CA SER A 184 18.68 -9.06 4.10
C SER A 184 19.67 -8.67 3.00
N LYS A 185 19.90 -7.37 2.77
CA LYS A 185 20.80 -6.83 1.75
C LYS A 185 22.16 -6.41 2.31
N PHE A 186 22.38 -6.63 3.60
CA PHE A 186 23.60 -6.26 4.32
C PHE A 186 24.25 -7.49 4.94
N THR A 187 25.55 -7.39 5.22
CA THR A 187 26.33 -8.49 5.80
C THR A 187 25.92 -8.77 7.24
N ASN A 188 25.52 -7.73 7.97
CA ASN A 188 25.08 -7.81 9.35
C ASN A 188 24.02 -6.74 9.66
N GLY A 189 23.31 -6.92 10.78
CA GLY A 189 22.25 -6.02 11.21
C GLY A 189 22.72 -4.60 11.58
N THR A 190 23.97 -4.43 12.01
CA THR A 190 24.52 -3.11 12.35
C THR A 190 24.72 -2.26 11.10
N GLU A 191 25.24 -2.84 10.01
CA GLU A 191 25.36 -2.15 8.72
C GLU A 191 23.98 -1.73 8.19
N ALA A 192 22.98 -2.61 8.29
CA ALA A 192 21.61 -2.29 7.91
C ALA A 192 21.04 -1.14 8.75
N LEU A 193 21.30 -1.12 10.05
CA LEU A 193 20.89 -0.04 10.96
C LEU A 193 21.54 1.31 10.58
N LEU A 194 22.84 1.31 10.32
CA LEU A 194 23.57 2.52 9.92
C LEU A 194 23.06 3.07 8.58
N ALA A 195 22.76 2.18 7.61
CA ALA A 195 22.14 2.60 6.36
C ALA A 195 20.71 3.12 6.56
N ALA A 196 19.93 2.47 7.42
CA ALA A 196 18.56 2.85 7.74
C ALA A 196 18.46 4.18 8.50
N GLN A 197 19.51 4.61 9.23
CA GLN A 197 19.52 5.89 9.94
C GLN A 197 19.18 7.07 9.02
N ARG A 198 19.51 6.99 7.73
CA ARG A 198 19.21 8.05 6.77
C ARG A 198 17.72 8.38 6.68
N VAL A 199 16.82 7.45 7.03
CA VAL A 199 15.39 7.75 7.08
C VAL A 199 15.05 8.90 8.03
N MET A 200 15.96 9.37 8.88
CA MET A 200 15.80 10.55 9.74
C MET A 200 15.99 11.89 8.99
N GLU A 201 16.58 11.87 7.80
CA GLU A 201 16.89 13.04 6.97
C GLU A 201 15.73 13.38 6.03
N LEU A 202 15.39 14.67 5.90
CA LEU A 202 14.24 15.11 5.09
C LEU A 202 14.48 15.02 3.58
N ASP A 203 15.73 15.13 3.11
CA ASP A 203 16.10 15.07 1.69
C ASP A 203 15.76 13.73 1.04
N CYS A 204 15.80 12.63 1.79
CA CYS A 204 15.45 11.30 1.29
C CYS A 204 13.96 10.95 1.48
N ARG A 205 13.20 11.73 2.27
CA ARG A 205 11.81 11.41 2.64
C ARG A 205 10.81 11.84 1.59
N HIS A 206 10.00 10.90 1.18
CA HIS A 206 8.85 11.10 0.33
C HIS A 206 7.61 10.70 1.13
N TYR A 207 6.50 11.31 0.80
CA TYR A 207 5.20 11.05 1.40
C TYR A 207 4.25 10.71 0.26
N ARG A 208 3.51 9.62 0.38
CA ARG A 208 2.50 9.24 -0.58
C ARG A 208 1.17 9.02 0.09
N ALA A 209 0.19 9.84 -0.26
CA ALA A 209 -1.21 9.61 0.09
C ALA A 209 -1.91 8.91 -1.07
N ALA A 210 -2.35 7.65 -0.90
CA ALA A 210 -3.22 6.99 -1.86
C ALA A 210 -4.67 7.02 -1.38
N LEU A 211 -5.58 7.50 -2.23
CA LEU A 211 -6.99 7.67 -1.89
C LEU A 211 -7.87 7.06 -2.97
N THR A 212 -8.90 6.30 -2.56
CA THR A 212 -9.99 5.94 -3.46
C THR A 212 -10.80 7.18 -3.82
N VAL A 213 -11.11 7.36 -5.10
CA VAL A 213 -11.90 8.50 -5.60
C VAL A 213 -12.86 8.03 -6.67
N ASP A 214 -13.94 8.80 -6.86
CA ASP A 214 -14.84 8.62 -7.99
C ASP A 214 -14.31 9.34 -9.26
N THR A 215 -15.04 9.19 -10.35
CA THR A 215 -14.70 9.81 -11.65
C THR A 215 -14.84 11.34 -11.67
N THR A 216 -15.29 11.99 -10.58
CA THR A 216 -15.37 13.45 -10.48
C THR A 216 -14.04 14.09 -10.11
N ILE A 217 -13.07 13.33 -9.59
CA ILE A 217 -11.75 13.82 -9.16
C ILE A 217 -10.67 13.50 -10.21
N VAL A 218 -10.92 13.85 -11.47
CA VAL A 218 -10.03 13.53 -12.62
C VAL A 218 -9.33 14.75 -13.24
N THR A 219 -9.63 15.97 -12.78
CA THR A 219 -8.95 17.18 -13.24
C THR A 219 -7.86 17.63 -12.24
N PRO A 220 -6.83 18.38 -12.69
CA PRO A 220 -5.82 18.93 -11.78
C PRO A 220 -6.42 19.75 -10.65
N GLU A 221 -7.39 20.63 -10.94
CA GLU A 221 -8.08 21.45 -9.92
C GLU A 221 -8.77 20.60 -8.84
N LYS A 222 -9.48 19.53 -9.25
CA LYS A 222 -10.16 18.64 -8.30
C LYS A 222 -9.15 17.85 -7.46
N ARG A 223 -8.06 17.39 -8.06
CA ARG A 223 -6.97 16.73 -7.31
C ARG A 223 -6.23 17.69 -6.38
N GLY A 224 -5.97 18.93 -6.80
CA GLY A 224 -5.37 19.96 -5.94
C GLY A 224 -6.25 20.27 -4.74
N ASN A 225 -7.57 20.34 -4.93
CA ASN A 225 -8.51 20.46 -3.82
C ASN A 225 -8.51 19.25 -2.89
N LEU A 226 -8.41 18.03 -3.43
CA LEU A 226 -8.32 16.79 -2.66
C LEU A 226 -7.08 16.77 -1.75
N PHE A 227 -5.90 17.10 -2.29
CA PHE A 227 -4.62 17.08 -1.57
C PHE A 227 -4.26 18.42 -0.93
N LYS A 228 -5.22 19.34 -0.81
CA LYS A 228 -4.98 20.67 -0.22
C LYS A 228 -4.46 20.55 1.21
N GLY A 229 -3.31 21.21 1.45
CA GLY A 229 -2.61 21.24 2.74
C GLY A 229 -1.28 20.48 2.74
N TYR A 230 -0.98 19.75 1.66
CA TYR A 230 0.25 18.94 1.59
C TYR A 230 1.54 19.76 1.69
N ASN A 231 1.50 21.01 1.18
CA ASN A 231 2.58 21.99 1.30
C ASN A 231 2.92 22.39 2.76
N GLY A 232 2.11 21.99 3.74
CA GLY A 232 2.44 22.10 5.15
C GLY A 232 3.65 21.26 5.59
N LEU A 233 4.05 20.24 4.81
CA LEU A 233 5.31 19.53 4.98
C LEU A 233 6.44 20.40 4.40
N ALA A 234 7.07 21.25 5.22
CA ALA A 234 8.07 22.23 4.77
C ALA A 234 9.44 21.59 4.46
N GLY A 235 10.29 22.31 3.71
CA GLY A 235 11.69 21.88 3.49
C GLY A 235 11.89 20.66 2.59
N ILE A 236 10.86 20.27 1.83
CA ILE A 236 10.92 19.22 0.82
C ILE A 236 10.37 19.71 -0.53
N GLU A 237 10.74 19.03 -1.60
CA GLU A 237 10.37 19.38 -2.98
C GLU A 237 9.00 18.79 -3.39
N GLN A 238 8.47 19.25 -4.53
CA GLN A 238 7.20 18.77 -5.09
C GLN A 238 7.19 17.24 -5.30
N SER A 239 8.30 16.69 -5.78
CA SER A 239 8.50 15.24 -6.01
C SER A 239 8.39 14.41 -4.74
N GLN A 240 8.64 15.01 -3.57
CA GLN A 240 8.56 14.35 -2.26
C GLN A 240 7.13 14.32 -1.69
N ARG A 241 6.17 14.98 -2.34
CA ARG A 241 4.75 15.00 -1.99
C ARG A 241 3.97 14.32 -3.11
N ILE A 242 3.48 13.11 -2.87
CA ILE A 242 2.89 12.26 -3.91
C ILE A 242 1.42 12.03 -3.59
N GLY A 243 0.53 12.59 -4.42
CA GLY A 243 -0.91 12.30 -4.36
C GLY A 243 -1.26 11.20 -5.35
N ALA A 244 -1.70 10.05 -4.86
CA ALA A 244 -2.17 8.94 -5.71
C ALA A 244 -3.70 8.83 -5.63
N THR A 245 -4.36 8.81 -6.79
CA THR A 245 -5.81 8.60 -6.90
C THR A 245 -6.10 7.24 -7.51
N PHE A 246 -6.82 6.39 -6.78
CA PHE A 246 -7.39 5.16 -7.32
C PHE A 246 -8.82 5.46 -7.79
N VAL A 247 -8.98 5.63 -9.09
CA VAL A 247 -10.25 6.09 -9.69
C VAL A 247 -11.18 4.90 -9.91
N MET A 248 -12.39 5.01 -9.39
CA MET A 248 -13.39 3.96 -9.44
C MET A 248 -14.58 4.39 -10.28
N SER A 249 -14.93 3.55 -11.26
CA SER A 249 -16.19 3.66 -11.99
C SER A 249 -17.28 2.91 -11.22
N GLY A 250 -18.05 3.62 -10.39
CA GLY A 250 -19.15 3.07 -9.60
C GLY A 250 -18.91 3.15 -8.09
N ASP A 251 -19.82 2.55 -7.33
CA ASP A 251 -19.82 2.67 -5.87
C ASP A 251 -18.65 1.90 -5.24
N LEU A 252 -17.99 2.55 -4.27
CA LEU A 252 -16.83 2.02 -3.55
C LEU A 252 -17.09 0.63 -2.94
N ARG A 253 -18.17 0.52 -2.17
CA ARG A 253 -18.44 -0.69 -1.36
C ARG A 253 -18.81 -1.91 -2.21
N PRO A 254 -19.68 -1.81 -3.23
CA PRO A 254 -19.90 -2.90 -4.17
C PRO A 254 -18.64 -3.32 -4.93
N TRP A 255 -17.78 -2.37 -5.32
CA TRP A 255 -16.55 -2.71 -6.03
C TRP A 255 -15.59 -3.53 -5.17
N PHE A 256 -15.35 -3.10 -3.92
CA PHE A 256 -14.49 -3.86 -3.01
C PHE A 256 -15.11 -5.19 -2.57
N GLN A 257 -16.45 -5.29 -2.51
CA GLN A 257 -17.12 -6.58 -2.35
C GLN A 257 -16.84 -7.52 -3.52
N GLN A 258 -16.95 -7.04 -4.76
CA GLN A 258 -16.65 -7.85 -5.96
C GLN A 258 -15.19 -8.31 -5.96
N LEU A 259 -14.25 -7.45 -5.54
CA LEU A 259 -12.85 -7.83 -5.40
C LEU A 259 -12.68 -8.91 -4.34
N ALA A 260 -13.27 -8.75 -3.15
CA ALA A 260 -13.23 -9.75 -2.10
C ALA A 260 -13.75 -11.12 -2.58
N ASP A 261 -14.89 -11.13 -3.27
CA ASP A 261 -15.51 -12.35 -3.79
C ASP A 261 -14.61 -13.03 -4.85
N ALA A 262 -14.00 -12.25 -5.75
CA ALA A 262 -13.06 -12.76 -6.74
C ALA A 262 -11.79 -13.33 -6.10
N VAL A 263 -11.26 -12.68 -5.05
CA VAL A 263 -10.12 -13.17 -4.28
C VAL A 263 -10.46 -14.48 -3.57
N ILE A 264 -11.61 -14.55 -2.90
CA ILE A 264 -12.09 -15.79 -2.26
C ILE A 264 -12.25 -16.92 -3.28
N ALA A 265 -12.82 -16.61 -4.45
CA ALA A 265 -12.95 -17.57 -5.54
C ALA A 265 -11.58 -18.06 -6.01
N ALA A 266 -10.59 -17.18 -6.17
CA ALA A 266 -9.22 -17.55 -6.52
C ALA A 266 -8.58 -18.47 -5.47
N ILE A 267 -8.70 -18.15 -4.17
CA ILE A 267 -8.21 -18.98 -3.06
C ILE A 267 -8.85 -20.37 -3.09
N LYS A 268 -10.18 -20.45 -3.17
CA LYS A 268 -10.94 -21.72 -3.19
C LYS A 268 -10.68 -22.54 -4.45
N SER A 269 -10.46 -21.86 -5.58
CA SER A 269 -10.16 -22.52 -6.84
C SER A 269 -8.78 -23.13 -6.89
N GLY A 270 -7.90 -22.85 -5.91
CA GLY A 270 -6.49 -23.22 -5.83
C GLY A 270 -6.22 -24.70 -6.10
N LYS A 271 -6.25 -25.09 -7.37
CA LYS A 271 -6.05 -26.45 -7.88
C LYS A 271 -4.67 -26.90 -7.46
N VAL A 272 -4.64 -27.67 -6.37
CA VAL A 272 -3.44 -28.22 -5.76
C VAL A 272 -2.89 -29.31 -6.69
N LYS A 273 -1.65 -29.16 -7.17
CA LYS A 273 -0.76 -30.31 -7.16
C LYS A 273 -0.36 -30.49 -5.71
N SER A 274 -1.05 -31.39 -5.02
CA SER A 274 -0.49 -32.00 -3.82
C SER A 274 0.86 -32.56 -4.24
N VAL A 275 1.92 -32.21 -3.51
CA VAL A 275 3.15 -33.00 -3.58
C VAL A 275 2.84 -34.42 -3.13
#